data_AF-A0A430JUC2-F1
#
_entry.id   AF-A0A430JUC2-F1
#
_cell.length_a   1.000
_cell.length_b   1.000
_cell.length_c   1.000
_cell.angle_alpha   90.00
_cell.angle_beta   90.00
_cell.angle_gamma   90.00
#
_symmetry.space_group_name_H-M   'P 1'
#
loop_
_entity.id
_entity.type
_entity.pdbx_description
1 polymer ?
#
loop_
_entity_poly.entity_id
_entity_poly.type
_entity_poly.pdbx_seq_one_letter_code
_entity_poly.pdbx_strand_id
1 'polypeptide(L)'
;MTRIDPEYVSGQATRVLNVSVDLRSAWQNESFPVSGISSAAAGNSSAGPQFVSKLTGMANSGDNAHENLSDSLESASEAMQACAADLSDTDERTAESWRI
;
A
#
# COMPACT_ATOMS: atom_id res chain seq x y z
N MET A 1 -0.46 -32.59 -0.57
CA MET A 1 -1.50 -31.58 -0.86
C MET A 1 -1.51 -30.61 0.31
N THR A 2 -1.10 -29.37 0.09
CA THR A 2 -1.08 -28.34 1.15
C THR A 2 -2.50 -27.80 1.28
N ARG A 3 -3.11 -27.91 2.46
CA ARG A 3 -4.43 -27.33 2.73
C ARG A 3 -4.27 -25.82 2.85
N ILE A 4 -4.93 -25.07 1.97
CA ILE A 4 -5.02 -23.62 2.08
C ILE A 4 -6.27 -23.32 2.91
N ASP A 5 -6.13 -22.49 3.94
CA ASP A 5 -7.22 -22.05 4.79
C ASP A 5 -7.74 -20.69 4.30
N PRO A 6 -8.98 -20.60 3.79
CA PRO A 6 -9.56 -19.34 3.31
C PRO A 6 -9.65 -18.25 4.38
N GLU A 7 -9.88 -18.61 5.65
CA GLU A 7 -9.91 -17.64 6.75
C GLU A 7 -8.52 -17.03 6.98
N TYR A 8 -7.48 -17.86 6.87
CA TYR A 8 -6.11 -17.37 6.97
C TYR A 8 -5.76 -16.43 5.81
N VAL A 9 -6.14 -16.78 4.57
CA VAL A 9 -5.87 -15.96 3.38
C VAL A 9 -6.59 -14.62 3.44
N SER A 10 -7.89 -14.61 3.76
CA SER A 10 -8.66 -13.37 3.92
C SER A 10 -8.12 -12.52 5.08
N GLY A 11 -7.68 -13.14 6.18
CA GLY A 11 -7.01 -12.46 7.29
C GLY A 11 -5.68 -11.80 6.88
N GLN A 12 -4.86 -12.47 6.05
CA GLN A 12 -3.66 -11.84 5.49
C GLN A 12 -4.01 -10.70 4.52
N ALA A 13 -5.10 -10.83 3.74
CA ALA A 13 -5.54 -9.78 2.82
C ALA A 13 -5.88 -8.50 3.58
N THR A 14 -6.67 -8.61 4.65
CA THR A 14 -6.98 -7.48 5.54
C THR A 14 -5.72 -6.83 6.13
N ARG A 15 -4.71 -7.63 6.50
CA ARG A 15 -3.43 -7.07 6.99
C ARG A 15 -2.70 -6.27 5.92
N VAL A 16 -2.66 -6.78 4.69
CA VAL A 16 -2.03 -6.09 3.55
C VAL A 16 -2.75 -4.78 3.26
N LEU A 17 -4.08 -4.77 3.28
CA LEU A 17 -4.88 -3.55 3.12
C LEU A 17 -4.58 -2.53 4.22
N ASN A 18 -4.55 -2.96 5.49
CA ASN A 18 -4.22 -2.06 6.61
C ASN A 18 -2.83 -1.44 6.45
N VAL A 19 -1.84 -2.23 6.04
CA VAL A 19 -0.49 -1.72 5.76
C VAL A 19 -0.49 -0.68 4.63
N SER A 20 -1.29 -0.89 3.57
CA SER A 20 -1.44 0.10 2.51
C SER A 20 -2.02 1.43 3.03
N VAL A 21 -3.07 1.36 3.85
CA VAL A 21 -3.70 2.54 4.47
C VAL A 21 -2.73 3.27 5.40
N ASP A 22 -2.02 2.55 6.26
CA ASP A 22 -1.03 3.10 7.18
C ASP A 22 0.11 3.79 6.41
N LEU A 23 0.58 3.16 5.32
CA LEU A 23 1.59 3.73 4.43
C LEU A 23 1.08 5.04 3.79
N ARG A 24 -0.17 5.09 3.31
CA ARG A 24 -0.77 6.32 2.77
C ARG A 24 -0.86 7.43 3.81
N SER A 25 -1.31 7.12 5.01
CA SER A 25 -1.42 8.11 6.08
C SER A 25 -0.04 8.64 6.50
N ALA A 26 0.93 7.75 6.72
CA ALA A 26 2.29 8.12 7.11
C ALA A 26 2.95 8.99 6.05
N TRP A 27 2.84 8.63 4.77
CA TRP A 27 3.41 9.42 3.69
C TRP A 27 2.81 10.82 3.59
N GLN A 28 1.47 10.95 3.65
CA GLN A 28 0.80 12.25 3.60
C GLN A 28 1.20 13.18 4.76
N ASN A 29 1.40 12.62 5.95
CA ASN A 29 1.83 13.39 7.12
C ASN A 29 3.24 13.96 6.97
N GLU A 30 4.15 13.23 6.32
CA GLU A 30 5.56 13.59 6.18
C GLU A 30 5.89 14.33 4.87
N SER A 31 5.14 14.10 3.78
CA SER A 31 5.38 14.75 2.49
C SER A 31 4.91 16.21 2.46
N PHE A 32 3.83 16.54 3.19
CA PHE A 32 3.29 17.89 3.27
C PHE A 32 4.30 18.91 3.81
N PRO A 33 5.03 18.65 4.92
CA PRO A 33 6.13 19.51 5.39
C PRO A 33 7.24 19.74 4.36
N VAL A 34 7.61 18.73 3.56
CA VAL A 34 8.76 18.79 2.64
C VAL A 34 8.50 19.76 1.47
N SER A 35 7.27 19.78 0.96
CA SER A 35 6.86 20.70 -0.11
C SER A 35 6.80 22.18 0.34
N GLY A 36 6.72 22.43 1.64
CA GLY A 36 6.63 23.77 2.24
C GLY A 36 7.97 24.40 2.66
N ILE A 37 9.10 23.71 2.46
CA ILE A 37 10.42 24.22 2.89
C ILE A 37 10.88 25.38 2.00
N SER A 38 11.09 26.56 2.62
CA SER A 38 11.58 27.75 1.90
C SER A 38 13.08 27.66 1.58
N SER A 39 13.51 28.34 0.52
CA SER A 39 14.94 28.46 0.18
C SER A 39 15.76 29.20 1.24
N ALA A 40 15.13 30.06 2.03
CA ALA A 40 15.75 30.73 3.17
C ALA A 40 16.09 29.75 4.32
N ALA A 41 15.39 28.61 4.43
CA ALA A 41 15.72 27.55 5.38
C ALA A 41 17.10 26.92 5.11
N ALA A 42 17.62 27.05 3.89
CA ALA A 42 18.99 26.65 3.54
C ALA A 42 20.05 27.71 3.95
N GLY A 43 19.73 28.60 4.90
CA GLY A 43 20.67 29.54 5.50
C GLY A 43 21.16 30.65 4.57
N ASN A 44 20.35 31.07 3.59
CA ASN A 44 20.71 32.05 2.55
C ASN A 44 21.97 31.66 1.74
N SER A 45 22.30 30.38 1.68
CA SER A 45 23.35 29.86 0.80
C SER A 45 22.99 30.14 -0.67
N SER A 46 23.99 30.46 -1.49
CA SER A 46 23.81 30.56 -2.95
C SER A 46 23.33 29.25 -3.58
N ALA A 47 23.57 28.10 -2.92
CA ALA A 47 23.05 26.79 -3.31
C ALA A 47 21.63 26.50 -2.78
N GLY A 48 21.06 27.36 -1.94
CA GLY A 48 19.74 27.15 -1.32
C GLY A 48 18.61 26.86 -2.30
N PRO A 49 18.48 27.59 -3.41
CA PRO A 49 17.47 27.29 -4.44
C PRO A 49 17.64 25.90 -5.08
N GLN A 50 18.89 25.48 -5.34
CA GLN A 50 19.18 24.15 -5.90
C GLN A 50 18.87 23.04 -4.89
N PHE A 51 19.14 23.26 -3.61
CA PHE A 51 18.79 22.34 -2.54
C PHE A 51 17.27 22.13 -2.47
N VAL A 52 16.48 23.22 -2.42
CA VAL A 52 15.02 23.12 -2.40
C VAL A 52 14.49 22.43 -3.65
N SER A 53 15.00 22.77 -4.83
CA SER A 53 14.59 22.11 -6.07
C SER A 53 14.84 20.59 -6.05
N LYS A 54 16.00 20.15 -5.57
CA LYS A 54 16.31 18.72 -5.41
C LYS A 54 15.41 18.05 -4.37
N LEU A 55 15.12 18.74 -3.27
CA LEU A 55 14.26 18.25 -2.20
C LEU A 55 12.81 18.08 -2.68
N THR A 56 12.27 19.04 -3.42
CA THR A 56 10.96 18.93 -4.06
C THR A 56 10.94 17.80 -5.09
N GLY A 57 11.99 17.66 -5.91
CA GLY A 57 12.09 16.54 -6.86
C GLY A 57 12.11 15.17 -6.18
N MET A 58 12.77 15.06 -5.02
CA MET A 58 12.74 13.86 -4.19
C MET A 58 11.35 13.60 -3.61
N ALA A 59 10.67 14.62 -3.08
CA ALA A 59 9.31 14.49 -2.57
C ALA A 59 8.34 13.99 -3.65
N ASN A 60 8.34 14.61 -4.83
CA ASN A 60 7.48 14.19 -5.95
C ASN A 60 7.78 12.76 -6.43
N SER A 61 9.06 12.37 -6.45
CA SER A 61 9.44 10.98 -6.79
C SER A 61 8.96 10.00 -5.72
N GLY A 62 9.01 10.43 -4.47
CA GLY A 62 8.45 9.70 -3.34
C GLY A 62 6.93 9.54 -3.44
N ASP A 63 6.20 10.60 -3.82
CA ASP A 63 4.74 10.54 -4.04
C ASP A 63 4.38 9.47 -5.07
N ASN A 64 5.07 9.46 -6.22
CA ASN A 64 4.84 8.46 -7.25
C ASN A 64 5.19 7.03 -6.79
N ALA A 65 6.31 6.85 -6.07
CA ALA A 65 6.71 5.54 -5.58
C ALA A 65 5.75 5.01 -4.51
N HIS A 66 5.27 5.91 -3.65
CA HIS A 66 4.29 5.66 -2.62
C HIS A 66 2.94 5.23 -3.21
N GLU A 67 2.41 6.00 -4.16
CA GLU A 67 1.13 5.71 -4.84
C GLU A 67 1.18 4.32 -5.47
N ASN A 68 2.19 4.05 -6.30
CA ASN A 68 2.39 2.73 -6.92
C ASN A 68 2.45 1.57 -5.92
N LEU A 69 3.14 1.76 -4.79
CA LEU A 69 3.26 0.72 -3.76
C LEU A 69 1.91 0.49 -3.07
N SER A 70 1.23 1.56 -2.68
CA SER A 70 -0.07 1.47 -2.02
C SER A 70 -1.14 0.83 -2.90
N ASP A 71 -1.19 1.17 -4.19
CA ASP A 71 -2.10 0.59 -5.17
C ASP A 71 -1.79 -0.90 -5.41
N SER A 72 -0.51 -1.25 -5.46
CA SER A 72 -0.07 -2.65 -5.58
C SER A 72 -0.48 -3.49 -4.37
N LEU A 73 -0.37 -2.93 -3.16
CA LEU A 73 -0.80 -3.61 -1.94
C LEU A 73 -2.31 -3.79 -1.89
N GLU A 74 -3.09 -2.78 -2.29
CA GLU A 74 -4.55 -2.90 -2.37
C GLU A 74 -4.96 -3.96 -3.39
N SER A 75 -4.38 -3.91 -4.59
CA SER A 75 -4.64 -4.92 -5.64
C SER A 75 -4.30 -6.33 -5.16
N ALA A 76 -3.19 -6.49 -4.42
CA ALA A 76 -2.81 -7.77 -3.84
C ALA A 76 -3.82 -8.25 -2.79
N SER A 77 -4.30 -7.35 -1.92
CA SER A 77 -5.35 -7.66 -0.94
C SER A 77 -6.64 -8.09 -1.64
N GLU A 78 -7.09 -7.37 -2.67
CA GLU A 78 -8.29 -7.73 -3.43
C GLU A 78 -8.17 -9.10 -4.08
N ALA A 79 -7.03 -9.39 -4.72
CA ALA A 79 -6.77 -10.69 -5.32
C ALA A 79 -6.79 -11.83 -4.29
N MET A 80 -6.26 -11.59 -3.09
CA MET A 80 -6.29 -12.56 -1.99
C MET A 80 -7.71 -12.79 -1.45
N GLN A 81 -8.52 -11.73 -1.32
CA GLN A 81 -9.92 -11.86 -0.91
C GLN A 81 -10.72 -12.66 -1.93
N ALA A 82 -10.53 -12.38 -3.23
CA ALA A 82 -11.17 -13.12 -4.31
C ALA A 82 -10.78 -14.61 -4.26
N CYS A 83 -9.49 -14.90 -4.07
CA CYS A 83 -9.02 -16.28 -3.94
C CYS A 83 -9.62 -17.00 -2.71
N ALA A 84 -9.74 -16.33 -1.57
CA ALA A 84 -10.37 -16.90 -0.38
C ALA A 84 -11.87 -17.20 -0.61
N ALA A 85 -12.58 -16.32 -1.30
CA ALA A 85 -13.98 -16.54 -1.68
C ALA A 85 -14.13 -17.75 -2.60
N ASP A 86 -13.34 -17.83 -3.68
CA ASP A 86 -13.38 -18.94 -4.64
C ASP A 86 -13.10 -20.31 -3.99
N LEU A 87 -12.15 -20.34 -3.04
CA LEU A 87 -11.86 -21.56 -2.26
C LEU A 87 -13.05 -21.96 -1.38
N SER A 88 -13.68 -20.99 -0.72
CA SER A 88 -14.84 -21.25 0.15
C SER A 88 -16.04 -21.78 -0.65
N ASP A 89 -16.32 -21.19 -1.81
CA ASP A 89 -17.36 -21.65 -2.74
C ASP A 89 -17.08 -23.07 -3.26
N THR A 90 -15.81 -23.38 -3.55
CA THR A 90 -15.39 -24.71 -3.99
C THR A 90 -15.58 -25.76 -2.89
N ASP A 91 -15.25 -25.41 -1.65
CA ASP A 91 -15.43 -26.26 -0.48
C ASP A 91 -16.93 -26.53 -0.23
N GLU A 92 -17.79 -25.50 -0.30
CA GLU A 92 -19.25 -25.65 -0.18
C GLU A 92 -19.84 -26.54 -1.27
N ARG A 93 -19.46 -26.32 -2.53
CA ARG A 93 -19.92 -27.16 -3.66
C ARG A 93 -19.50 -28.62 -3.50
N THR A 94 -18.29 -28.85 -3.02
CA THR A 94 -17.79 -30.20 -2.76
C THR A 94 -18.57 -30.85 -1.62
N ALA A 95 -18.80 -30.13 -0.52
CA ALA A 95 -19.59 -30.62 0.61
C ALA A 95 -21.03 -30.97 0.19
N GLU A 96 -21.68 -30.13 -0.60
CA GLU A 96 -23.04 -30.38 -1.09
C GLU A 96 -23.10 -31.61 -2.00
N SER A 97 -22.08 -31.84 -2.85
CA SER A 97 -22.04 -33.04 -3.70
C SER A 97 -21.90 -34.37 -2.93
N TRP A 98 -21.54 -34.31 -1.65
CA TRP A 98 -21.37 -35.47 -0.77
C TRP A 98 -22.52 -35.62 0.24
N ARG A 99 -23.50 -34.71 0.18
CA ARG A 99 -24.68 -34.69 1.03
C ARG A 99 -25.69 -35.74 0.53
N ILE A 100 -25.62 -36.94 1.09
CA ILE A 100 -26.57 -38.05 0.86
C ILE A 100 -27.94 -37.69 1.44
#